data_AF-A0A961L348-F1
#
_entry.id   AF-A0A961L348-F1
#
_cell.length_a   1.000
_cell.length_b   1.000
_cell.length_c   1.000
_cell.angle_alpha   90.00
_cell.angle_beta   90.00
_cell.angle_gamma   90.00
#
_symmetry.space_group_name_H-M   'P 1'
#
loop_
_entity.id
_entity.type
_entity.pdbx_description
1 polymer ?
#
loop_
_entity_poly.entity_id
_entity_poly.type
_entity_poly.pdbx_seq_one_letter_code
_entity_poly.pdbx_strand_id
1 'polypeptide(L)'
;MFYLRSHRASARREPVTDQSPFRHLRPTSGRPPSWPRPPRCLAAGALDVPPDGARVAVAGLVICRQRPGTAKGVIFLTLEDETGVANIVVWAKVFERFRRAVIAGRCLKVAGRLQRDGDVVHLVAERVEDISALLDEIVALPLPDGPPPAPSGPEARCAP
;
A
#
# COMPACT_ATOMS: atom_id res chain seq x y z
N MET A 1 -29.38 50.80 33.54
CA MET A 1 -28.42 51.59 34.32
C MET A 1 -27.47 50.62 35.00
N PHE A 2 -26.15 50.64 34.90
CA PHE A 2 -25.20 51.57 34.30
C PHE A 2 -24.01 50.74 33.80
N TYR A 3 -23.44 51.24 32.70
CA TYR A 3 -22.15 50.88 32.12
C TYR A 3 -21.04 51.62 32.89
N LEU A 4 -19.82 51.06 32.97
CA LEU A 4 -18.51 51.70 32.75
C LEU A 4 -17.41 50.70 33.19
N ARG A 5 -16.64 50.07 32.30
CA ARG A 5 -15.45 50.60 31.58
C ARG A 5 -14.58 51.53 32.44
N SER A 6 -13.26 51.48 32.48
CA SER A 6 -12.23 50.66 31.83
C SER A 6 -10.88 51.32 32.17
N HIS A 7 -9.79 50.60 31.90
CA HIS A 7 -8.38 51.04 31.79
C HIS A 7 -7.57 51.05 33.08
N ARG A 8 -6.28 50.70 33.08
CA ARG A 8 -5.38 49.84 32.28
C ARG A 8 -4.05 49.98 33.04
N ALA A 9 -3.34 48.89 33.35
CA ALA A 9 -1.93 49.01 33.68
C ALA A 9 -1.17 47.76 33.24
N SER A 10 -0.04 48.02 32.60
CA SER A 10 0.88 47.09 31.98
C SER A 10 1.67 46.31 33.03
N ALA A 11 1.75 44.99 32.86
CA ALA A 11 2.73 44.16 33.55
C ALA A 11 3.32 43.17 32.53
N ARG A 12 4.65 43.17 32.45
CA ARG A 12 5.45 42.24 31.63
C ARG A 12 5.04 40.81 31.99
N ARG A 13 4.64 40.02 31.00
CA ARG A 13 4.32 38.61 31.20
C ARG A 13 5.58 37.77 30.96
N GLU A 14 6.05 37.14 32.02
CA GLU A 14 6.93 35.97 31.98
C GLU A 14 6.44 34.95 30.93
N PRO A 15 7.32 34.17 30.30
CA PRO A 15 6.91 33.17 29.33
C PRO A 15 6.00 32.14 30.02
N VAL A 16 4.71 32.16 29.65
CA VAL A 16 3.76 31.14 30.09
C VAL A 16 4.25 29.81 29.57
N THR A 17 4.70 28.93 30.47
CA THR A 17 5.03 27.57 30.09
C THR A 17 3.70 26.89 29.79
N ASP A 18 3.42 26.67 28.51
CA ASP A 18 2.26 25.93 28.03
C ASP A 18 2.36 24.46 28.51
N GLN A 19 1.77 24.20 29.68
CA GLN A 19 1.66 22.87 30.29
C GLN A 19 0.42 22.11 29.78
N SER A 20 0.01 22.34 28.53
CA SER A 20 -1.07 21.58 27.93
C SER A 20 -0.66 20.10 27.77
N PRO A 21 -1.47 19.14 28.27
CA PRO A 21 -1.18 17.71 28.23
C PRO A 21 -1.25 17.12 26.81
N PHE A 22 -1.45 17.95 25.77
CA PHE A 22 -1.55 17.51 24.37
C PHE A 22 -0.37 17.98 23.49
N ARG A 23 0.73 18.45 24.09
CA ARG A 23 1.92 18.95 23.35
C ARG A 23 2.50 17.92 22.36
N HIS A 24 2.31 16.63 22.61
CA HIS A 24 2.79 15.50 21.81
C HIS A 24 1.86 15.08 20.67
N LEU A 25 0.71 15.74 20.49
CA LEU A 25 -0.20 15.51 19.35
C LEU A 25 -0.01 16.50 18.19
N ARG A 26 1.07 17.30 18.20
CA ARG A 26 1.42 18.08 17.01
C ARG A 26 1.88 17.12 15.91
N PRO A 27 1.32 17.17 14.70
CA PRO A 27 1.92 16.52 13.55
C PRO A 27 3.34 17.06 13.44
N THR A 28 4.34 16.19 13.63
CA THR A 28 5.72 16.57 13.38
C THR A 28 5.82 17.00 11.93
N SER A 29 6.38 18.18 11.69
CA SER A 29 6.81 18.67 10.38
C SER A 29 7.97 17.80 9.88
N GLY A 30 7.70 16.52 9.61
CA GLY A 30 8.68 15.50 9.30
C GLY A 30 8.71 15.18 7.81
N ARG A 31 9.92 14.89 7.32
CA ARG A 31 10.21 14.32 5.99
C ARG A 31 9.09 13.35 5.55
N PRO A 32 8.66 13.38 4.28
CA PRO A 32 7.65 12.44 3.81
C PRO A 32 8.04 11.01 4.20
N PRO A 33 7.06 10.15 4.53
CA PRO A 33 7.33 8.74 4.82
C PRO A 33 8.22 8.18 3.71
N SER A 34 9.19 7.36 4.08
CA SER A 34 10.13 6.76 3.12
C SER A 34 9.44 5.81 2.13
N TRP A 35 8.15 5.51 2.32
CA TRP A 35 7.36 4.63 1.46
C TRP A 35 6.10 5.32 0.91
N PRO A 36 5.60 4.89 -0.26
CA PRO A 36 4.35 5.37 -0.85
C PRO A 36 3.15 5.06 0.05
N ARG A 37 2.20 6.01 0.12
CA ARG A 37 0.90 5.83 0.78
C ARG A 37 -0.21 5.61 -0.24
N PRO A 38 -1.31 4.92 0.14
CA PRO A 38 -2.50 4.84 -0.70
C PRO A 38 -2.95 6.22 -1.20
N PRO A 39 -3.33 6.36 -2.48
CA PRO A 39 -3.59 5.29 -3.44
C PRO A 39 -2.35 4.77 -4.19
N ARG A 40 -1.13 5.24 -3.89
CA ARG A 40 0.10 4.73 -4.53
C ARG A 40 0.46 3.37 -3.94
N CYS A 41 0.90 2.45 -4.81
CA CYS A 41 1.31 1.12 -4.39
C CYS A 41 2.76 1.09 -3.93
N LEU A 42 3.01 0.32 -2.89
CA LEU A 42 4.30 -0.15 -2.44
C LEU A 42 4.62 -1.45 -3.20
N ALA A 43 5.87 -1.62 -3.62
CA ALA A 43 6.35 -2.86 -4.21
C ALA A 43 6.31 -4.00 -3.19
N ALA A 44 5.96 -5.21 -3.59
CA ALA A 44 5.85 -6.35 -2.68
C ALA A 44 7.16 -6.63 -1.93
N GLY A 45 8.30 -6.50 -2.61
CA GLY A 45 9.64 -6.65 -2.03
C GLY A 45 10.03 -5.57 -1.01
N ALA A 46 9.22 -4.52 -0.84
CA ALA A 46 9.42 -3.48 0.18
C ALA A 46 8.40 -3.56 1.34
N LEU A 47 7.65 -4.68 1.41
CA LEU A 47 7.09 -5.32 2.61
C LEU A 47 7.43 -4.75 3.99
N ASP A 48 8.73 -4.80 4.23
CA ASP A 48 9.42 -4.69 5.50
C ASP A 48 9.74 -3.25 5.89
N VAL A 49 9.72 -2.31 4.94
CA VAL A 49 10.08 -0.90 5.15
C VAL A 49 9.08 -0.15 6.05
N PRO A 50 7.75 -0.19 5.82
CA PRO A 50 6.80 0.53 6.65
C PRO A 50 6.61 -0.16 8.01
N PRO A 51 6.46 0.56 9.14
CA PRO A 51 6.27 -0.04 10.45
C PRO A 51 4.98 -0.85 10.56
N ASP A 52 4.84 -1.64 11.61
CA ASP A 52 3.63 -2.42 11.86
C ASP A 52 2.40 -1.52 12.01
N GLY A 53 1.25 -1.98 11.51
CA GLY A 53 0.01 -1.19 11.46
C GLY A 53 -0.03 -0.07 10.41
N ALA A 54 1.07 0.15 9.67
CA ALA A 54 1.11 1.15 8.59
C ALA A 54 0.08 0.84 7.50
N ARG A 55 -0.58 1.88 6.99
CA ARG A 55 -1.48 1.75 5.84
C ARG A 55 -0.71 1.85 4.55
N VAL A 56 -0.84 0.82 3.71
CA VAL A 56 -0.19 0.71 2.40
C VAL A 56 -1.19 0.24 1.36
N ALA A 57 -0.81 0.38 0.09
CA ALA A 57 -1.48 -0.32 -1.01
C ALA A 57 -0.44 -1.15 -1.74
N VAL A 58 -0.83 -2.30 -2.28
CA VAL A 58 -0.02 -3.14 -3.17
C VAL A 58 -0.86 -3.46 -4.40
N ALA A 59 -0.21 -3.75 -5.51
CA ALA A 59 -0.86 -4.25 -6.71
C ALA A 59 -0.07 -5.43 -7.26
N GLY A 60 -0.75 -6.47 -7.74
CA GLY A 60 -0.08 -7.64 -8.27
C GLY A 60 -1.04 -8.68 -8.82
N LEU A 61 -0.47 -9.67 -9.52
CA LEU A 61 -1.18 -10.82 -10.04
C LEU A 61 -1.59 -11.74 -8.89
N VAL A 62 -2.82 -12.26 -8.94
CA VAL A 62 -3.27 -13.21 -7.91
C VAL A 62 -2.78 -14.60 -8.26
N ILE A 63 -1.79 -15.09 -7.52
CA ILE A 63 -1.18 -16.41 -7.74
C ILE A 63 -1.77 -17.51 -6.87
N CYS A 64 -2.37 -17.16 -5.71
CA CYS A 64 -2.98 -18.14 -4.81
C CYS A 64 -4.22 -17.58 -4.11
N ARG A 65 -5.20 -18.45 -3.86
CA ARG A 65 -6.39 -18.21 -3.04
C ARG A 65 -6.63 -19.38 -2.11
N GLN A 66 -6.70 -19.11 -0.81
CA GLN A 66 -6.96 -20.15 0.17
C GLN A 66 -8.09 -19.73 1.09
N ARG A 67 -9.02 -20.66 1.35
CA ARG A 67 -10.10 -20.50 2.32
C ARG A 67 -10.09 -21.72 3.25
N PRO A 68 -9.28 -21.70 4.32
CA PRO A 68 -9.20 -22.82 5.25
C PRO A 68 -10.59 -23.09 5.84
N GLY A 69 -11.02 -24.35 5.85
CA GLY A 69 -12.35 -24.74 6.35
C GLY A 69 -12.57 -24.43 7.84
N THR A 70 -11.48 -24.28 8.60
CA THR A 70 -11.48 -24.00 10.05
C THR A 70 -11.38 -22.51 10.38
N ALA A 71 -11.05 -21.65 9.41
CA ALA A 71 -10.91 -20.21 9.64
C ALA A 71 -12.26 -19.53 9.44
N LYS A 72 -12.73 -18.79 10.45
CA LYS A 72 -14.05 -18.11 10.54
C LYS A 72 -14.32 -17.09 9.41
N GLY A 73 -14.48 -17.56 8.17
CA GLY A 73 -14.72 -16.72 7.00
C GLY A 73 -13.50 -15.90 6.56
N VAL A 74 -12.28 -16.34 6.86
CA VAL A 74 -11.04 -15.70 6.41
C VAL A 74 -10.63 -16.28 5.06
N ILE A 75 -10.18 -15.40 4.17
CA ILE A 75 -9.58 -15.77 2.89
C ILE A 75 -8.16 -15.21 2.86
N PHE A 76 -7.23 -16.03 2.41
CA PHE A 76 -5.87 -15.64 2.13
C PHE A 76 -5.69 -15.50 0.62
N LEU A 77 -5.12 -14.37 0.19
CA LEU A 77 -4.66 -14.18 -1.18
C LEU A 77 -3.15 -14.02 -1.16
N THR A 78 -2.49 -14.52 -2.19
CA THR A 78 -1.09 -14.17 -2.46
C THR A 78 -1.06 -13.39 -3.76
N LEU A 79 -0.56 -12.16 -3.69
CA LEU A 79 -0.30 -11.33 -4.87
C LEU A 79 1.19 -11.39 -5.19
N GLU A 80 1.53 -11.35 -6.47
CA GLU A 80 2.91 -11.30 -6.94
C GLU A 80 3.11 -10.12 -7.88
N ASP A 81 4.23 -9.43 -7.70
CA ASP A 81 4.83 -8.51 -8.66
C ASP A 81 6.29 -8.92 -8.93
N GLU A 82 7.00 -8.22 -9.81
CA GLU A 82 8.39 -8.54 -10.16
C GLU A 82 9.38 -8.45 -8.99
N THR A 83 8.98 -7.83 -7.89
CA THR A 83 9.82 -7.60 -6.71
C THR A 83 9.58 -8.62 -5.59
N GLY A 84 8.48 -9.38 -5.67
CA GLY A 84 8.19 -10.45 -4.72
C GLY A 84 6.70 -10.70 -4.51
N VAL A 85 6.36 -11.24 -3.35
CA VAL A 85 4.98 -11.65 -3.00
C VAL A 85 4.42 -10.84 -1.83
N ALA A 86 3.12 -10.57 -1.88
CA ALA A 86 2.35 -9.93 -0.81
C ALA A 86 1.27 -10.89 -0.29
N ASN A 87 1.37 -11.23 1.00
CA ASN A 87 0.40 -12.09 1.68
C ASN A 87 -0.78 -11.25 2.19
N ILE A 88 -1.96 -11.44 1.61
CA ILE A 88 -3.14 -10.65 1.92
C ILE A 88 -4.10 -11.46 2.80
N VAL A 89 -4.56 -10.86 3.89
CA VAL A 89 -5.62 -11.41 4.74
C VAL A 89 -6.91 -10.65 4.49
N VAL A 90 -7.95 -11.38 4.06
CA VAL A 90 -9.27 -10.83 3.79
C VAL A 90 -10.27 -11.42 4.78
N TRP A 91 -10.71 -10.59 5.72
CA TRP A 91 -11.75 -10.97 6.69
C TRP A 91 -13.14 -11.01 6.04
N ALA A 92 -14.04 -11.81 6.60
CA ALA A 92 -15.40 -12.01 6.09
C ALA A 92 -16.11 -10.71 5.70
N LYS A 93 -16.09 -9.68 6.56
CA LYS A 93 -16.72 -8.38 6.28
C LYS A 93 -16.19 -7.69 5.02
N VAL A 94 -14.87 -7.79 4.79
CA VAL A 94 -14.22 -7.21 3.61
C VAL A 94 -14.49 -8.08 2.38
N PHE A 95 -14.45 -9.39 2.55
CA PHE A 95 -14.82 -10.33 1.49
C PHE A 95 -16.23 -10.09 0.99
N GLU A 96 -17.23 -10.00 1.86
CA GLU A 96 -18.62 -9.77 1.45
C GLU A 96 -18.77 -8.46 0.66
N ARG A 97 -18.03 -7.42 1.05
CA ARG A 97 -18.04 -6.13 0.35
C ARG A 97 -17.37 -6.19 -1.03
N PHE A 98 -16.28 -6.95 -1.17
CA PHE A 98 -15.46 -6.99 -2.40
C PHE A 98 -15.48 -8.38 -3.06
N ARG A 99 -16.57 -9.12 -2.88
CA ARG A 99 -16.68 -10.54 -3.23
C ARG A 99 -16.26 -10.85 -4.66
N ARG A 100 -16.76 -10.07 -5.62
CA ARG A 100 -16.44 -10.24 -7.04
C ARG A 100 -14.94 -10.10 -7.32
N ALA A 101 -14.31 -9.06 -6.79
CA ALA A 101 -12.88 -8.83 -6.98
C ALA A 101 -12.05 -9.96 -6.35
N VAL A 102 -12.37 -10.36 -5.12
CA VAL A 102 -11.64 -11.41 -4.40
C VAL A 102 -11.74 -12.77 -5.10
N ILE A 103 -12.92 -13.13 -5.61
CA ILE A 103 -13.14 -14.43 -6.27
C ILE A 103 -12.53 -14.44 -7.67
N ALA A 104 -12.81 -13.44 -8.50
CA ALA A 104 -12.58 -13.51 -9.94
C ALA A 104 -11.40 -12.68 -10.47
N GLY A 105 -10.90 -11.69 -9.69
CA GLY A 105 -9.88 -10.77 -10.18
C GLY A 105 -8.54 -11.46 -10.45
N ARG A 106 -7.98 -11.32 -11.65
CA ARG A 106 -6.67 -11.87 -12.03
C ARG A 106 -5.51 -10.97 -11.56
N CYS A 107 -5.75 -9.66 -11.54
CA CYS A 107 -4.83 -8.66 -10.99
C CYS A 107 -5.61 -7.79 -10.01
N LEU A 108 -5.07 -7.61 -8.81
CA LEU A 108 -5.73 -6.88 -7.74
C LEU A 108 -4.85 -5.75 -7.24
N LYS A 109 -5.49 -4.63 -6.91
CA LYS A 109 -4.93 -3.60 -6.03
C LYS A 109 -5.60 -3.70 -4.68
N VAL A 110 -4.79 -3.87 -3.63
CA VAL A 110 -5.27 -4.03 -2.26
C VAL A 110 -4.69 -2.92 -1.39
N ALA A 111 -5.55 -2.16 -0.73
CA ALA A 111 -5.16 -1.23 0.32
C ALA A 111 -5.56 -1.79 1.68
N GLY A 112 -4.67 -1.66 2.66
CA GLY A 112 -4.83 -2.31 3.95
C GLY A 112 -3.82 -1.85 4.99
N ARG A 113 -3.74 -2.60 6.09
CA ARG A 113 -2.76 -2.39 7.16
C ARG A 113 -1.79 -3.55 7.24
N LEU A 114 -0.51 -3.24 7.40
CA LEU A 114 0.49 -4.26 7.68
C LEU A 114 0.26 -4.83 9.07
N GLN A 115 0.42 -6.15 9.18
CA GLN A 115 0.52 -6.91 10.40
C GLN A 115 1.73 -7.82 10.31
N ARG A 116 2.58 -7.78 11.34
CA ARG A 116 3.76 -8.64 11.44
C ARG A 116 3.52 -9.75 12.46
N ASP A 117 3.87 -10.96 12.09
CA ASP A 117 3.94 -12.12 12.99
C ASP A 117 5.28 -12.82 12.78
N GLY A 118 6.20 -12.62 13.73
CA GLY A 118 7.61 -12.98 13.54
C GLY A 118 8.20 -12.31 12.29
N ASP A 119 8.75 -13.13 11.40
CA ASP A 119 9.35 -12.69 10.13
C ASP A 119 8.34 -12.54 8.99
N VAL A 120 7.08 -12.93 9.21
CA VAL A 120 6.04 -12.90 8.18
C VAL A 120 5.28 -11.58 8.22
N VAL A 121 5.19 -10.94 7.05
CA VAL A 121 4.40 -9.72 6.86
C VAL A 121 3.09 -10.04 6.12
N HIS A 122 1.97 -9.65 6.71
CA HIS A 122 0.65 -9.73 6.11
C HIS A 122 0.08 -8.33 5.86
N LEU A 123 -0.65 -8.16 4.75
CA LEU A 123 -1.51 -7.01 4.53
C LEU A 123 -2.96 -7.38 4.84
N VAL A 124 -3.50 -6.85 5.93
CA VAL A 124 -4.93 -6.98 6.23
C VAL A 124 -5.72 -6.04 5.34
N ALA A 125 -6.51 -6.60 4.43
CA ALA A 125 -7.24 -5.85 3.43
C ALA A 125 -8.33 -4.96 4.06
N GLU A 126 -8.38 -3.70 3.63
CA GLU A 126 -9.48 -2.75 3.92
C GLU A 126 -10.28 -2.42 2.64
N ARG A 127 -9.61 -2.39 1.48
CA ARG A 127 -10.19 -2.17 0.16
C ARG A 127 -9.51 -3.06 -0.86
N VAL A 128 -10.32 -3.67 -1.74
CA VAL A 128 -9.85 -4.53 -2.83
C VAL A 128 -10.45 -3.99 -4.13
N GLU A 129 -9.59 -3.77 -5.12
CA GLU A 129 -9.96 -3.28 -6.44
C GLU A 129 -9.50 -4.30 -7.48
N ASP A 130 -10.43 -4.72 -8.34
CA ASP A 130 -10.11 -5.54 -9.50
C ASP A 130 -9.55 -4.64 -10.60
N ILE A 131 -8.27 -4.82 -10.90
CA ILE A 131 -7.56 -4.08 -11.94
C ILE A 131 -7.19 -5.00 -13.12
N SER A 132 -7.88 -6.14 -13.26
CA SER A 132 -7.63 -7.09 -14.34
C SER A 132 -7.80 -6.51 -15.74
N ALA A 133 -8.59 -5.44 -15.89
CA ALA A 133 -8.74 -4.73 -17.15
C ALA A 133 -7.41 -4.18 -17.68
N LEU A 134 -6.46 -3.83 -16.79
CA LEU A 134 -5.13 -3.38 -17.19
C LEU A 134 -4.32 -4.49 -17.87
N LEU A 135 -4.58 -5.76 -17.55
CA LEU A 135 -3.97 -6.88 -18.25
C LEU A 135 -4.53 -7.02 -19.67
N ASP A 136 -5.82 -6.75 -19.84
CA ASP A 136 -6.48 -6.84 -21.14
C ASP A 136 -5.95 -5.77 -22.11
N GLU A 137 -5.58 -4.59 -21.58
CA GLU A 137 -4.90 -3.54 -22.35
C GLU A 137 -3.53 -3.99 -22.88
N ILE A 138 -2.75 -4.76 -22.09
CA ILE A 138 -1.45 -5.27 -22.52
C ILE A 138 -1.62 -6.30 -23.65
N VAL A 139 -2.62 -7.17 -23.55
CA VAL A 139 -2.91 -8.18 -24.59
C VAL A 139 -3.38 -7.53 -25.89
N ALA A 140 -4.07 -6.39 -25.80
CA ALA A 140 -4.53 -5.64 -26.97
C ALA A 140 -3.40 -4.87 -27.68
N LEU A 141 -2.20 -4.77 -27.09
CA LEU A 141 -1.05 -4.19 -27.79
C LEU A 141 -0.64 -5.11 -28.94
N PRO A 142 -0.51 -4.59 -30.17
CA PRO A 142 0.13 -5.35 -31.24
C PRO A 142 1.49 -5.81 -30.75
N LEU A 143 1.71 -7.12 -30.66
CA LEU A 143 3.07 -7.62 -30.61
C LEU A 143 3.77 -7.11 -31.88
N PRO A 144 5.03 -6.65 -31.80
CA PRO A 144 5.73 -6.25 -33.00
C PRO A 144 5.67 -7.41 -34.00
N ASP A 145 4.97 -7.20 -35.11
CA ASP A 145 4.85 -8.17 -36.20
C ASP A 145 6.22 -8.30 -36.87
N GLY A 146 7.04 -9.20 -36.35
CA GLY A 146 8.35 -9.48 -36.92
C GLY A 146 9.19 -10.39 -36.05
N PRO A 147 10.09 -11.18 -36.65
CA PRO A 147 11.11 -11.87 -35.89
C PRO A 147 11.91 -10.84 -35.07
N PRO A 148 12.39 -11.20 -33.87
CA PRO A 148 13.26 -10.32 -33.08
C PRO A 148 14.41 -9.82 -33.96
N PRO A 149 14.82 -8.55 -33.83
CA PRO A 149 15.91 -8.01 -34.64
C PRO A 149 17.13 -8.94 -34.49
N ALA A 150 17.71 -9.32 -35.62
CA ALA A 150 18.93 -10.13 -35.63
C ALA A 150 19.99 -9.44 -34.74
N PRO A 151 20.79 -10.21 -33.97
CA PRO A 151 21.80 -9.64 -33.10
C PRO A 151 22.74 -8.76 -33.93
N SER A 152 22.74 -7.45 -33.65
CA SER A 152 23.64 -6.47 -34.27
C SER A 152 24.98 -6.50 -33.55
N GLY A 153 25.73 -7.58 -33.74
CA GLY A 153 27.10 -7.72 -33.25
C GLY A 153 28.01 -8.27 -34.35
N PRO A 154 29.24 -7.77 -34.49
CA PRO A 154 30.22 -8.39 -35.37
C PRO A 154 30.71 -9.69 -34.72
N GLU A 155 30.06 -10.83 -35.00
CA GLU A 155 30.74 -12.12 -34.97
C GLU A 155 31.68 -12.20 -36.18
N ALA A 156 32.72 -11.37 -36.14
CA ALA A 156 33.83 -11.41 -37.07
C ALA A 156 34.96 -12.20 -36.42
N ARG A 157 35.20 -13.40 -36.97
CA ARG A 157 36.45 -14.17 -36.97
C ARG A 157 36.77 -14.90 -35.66
N CYS A 158 36.36 -16.17 -35.60
CA CYS A 158 37.19 -17.19 -34.97
C CYS A 158 38.04 -17.85 -36.07
N ALA A 159 39.32 -17.50 -36.12
CA ALA A 159 40.38 -18.25 -36.79
C ALA A 159 41.50 -18.44 -35.77
N PRO A 160 42.05 -19.66 -35.67
CA PRO A 160 43.44 -19.80 -36.07
C PRO A 160 43.60 -20.72 -37.30
#